data_AF-A0A414Y8J2-F1
#
_entry.id   AF-A0A414Y8J2-F1
#
_cell.length_a   1.000
_cell.length_b   1.000
_cell.length_c   1.000
_cell.angle_alpha   90.00
_cell.angle_beta   90.00
_cell.angle_gamma   90.00
#
_symmetry.space_group_name_H-M   'P 1'
#
loop_
_entity.id
_entity.type
_entity.pdbx_description
1 polymer ?
#
loop_
_entity_poly.entity_id
_entity_poly.type
_entity_poly.pdbx_seq_one_letter_code
_entity_poly.pdbx_strand_id
1 'polypeptide(L)'
;MTYLLPMSAMGGTLTGFATPGAMLQNCEAIISPIEDVDFAITVYGDSMAPEYPSGSRILIKKINPNIFIDWGKTYVLDTANGVIVKELHECKGKEGYVKCHSVNPDPKFSDFEVPLSEVYGVYRVLMCMSAK
;
A
#
# COMPACT_ATOMS: atom_id res chain seq x y z
N MET A 1 -6.87 -12.18 15.06
CA MET A 1 -7.48 -10.85 15.21
C MET A 1 -6.61 -9.90 14.40
N THR A 2 -7.18 -9.14 13.46
CA THR A 2 -6.42 -8.26 12.55
C THR A 2 -6.73 -6.80 12.88
N TYR A 3 -5.72 -5.94 12.87
CA TYR A 3 -5.86 -4.52 13.23
C TYR A 3 -5.97 -3.65 11.99
N LEU A 4 -6.99 -2.79 11.93
CA LEU A 4 -7.13 -1.73 10.93
C LEU A 4 -6.26 -0.55 11.36
N LEU A 5 -5.23 -0.24 10.58
CA LEU A 5 -4.40 0.94 10.86
C LEU A 5 -5.19 2.20 10.50
N PRO A 6 -5.19 3.24 11.37
CA PRO A 6 -5.83 4.53 11.11
C PRO A 6 -5.01 5.39 10.14
N MET A 7 -4.38 4.76 9.14
CA MET A 7 -3.59 5.44 8.12
C MET A 7 -4.34 5.38 6.79
N SER A 8 -4.64 6.55 6.24
CA SER A 8 -5.21 6.67 4.91
C SER A 8 -4.10 6.53 3.86
N ALA A 9 -4.18 5.51 3.01
CA ALA A 9 -3.32 5.43 1.83
C ALA A 9 -3.86 6.39 0.76
N MET A 10 -3.17 7.49 0.50
CA MET A 10 -3.61 8.53 -0.44
C MET A 10 -3.01 8.31 -1.83
N GLY A 11 -3.86 8.08 -2.83
CA GLY A 11 -3.44 8.06 -4.24
C GLY A 11 -3.39 9.47 -4.84
N GLY A 12 -2.22 10.10 -4.88
CA GLY A 12 -2.00 11.40 -5.52
C GLY A 12 -0.76 12.15 -5.01
N THR A 13 -0.58 13.41 -5.43
CA THR A 13 0.46 14.30 -4.92
C THR A 13 0.21 14.61 -3.44
N LEU A 14 1.25 14.48 -2.61
CA LEU A 14 1.20 14.63 -1.16
C LEU A 14 0.46 15.89 -0.69
N THR A 15 -0.74 15.73 -0.14
CA THR A 15 -1.44 16.79 0.59
C THR A 15 -1.96 16.25 1.91
N GLY A 16 -1.03 16.01 2.84
CA GLY A 16 -1.37 15.60 4.21
C GLY A 16 -0.14 15.34 5.05
N PHE A 17 -0.02 16.01 6.20
CA PHE A 17 1.04 15.74 7.17
C PHE A 17 0.73 14.44 7.93
N ALA A 18 1.73 13.59 8.10
CA ALA A 18 1.61 12.38 8.90
C ALA A 18 1.32 12.72 10.38
N THR A 19 0.17 12.25 10.87
CA THR A 19 -0.19 12.26 12.30
C THR A 19 0.78 11.36 13.08
N PRO A 20 1.07 11.62 14.39
CA PRO A 20 2.00 10.80 15.16
C PRO A 20 1.63 9.31 15.13
N GLY A 21 2.66 8.45 15.08
CA GLY A 21 2.56 7.01 14.78
C GLY A 21 1.38 6.29 15.42
N ALA A 22 0.70 5.47 14.63
CA ALA A 22 -0.47 4.71 15.07
C ALA A 22 -0.13 3.80 16.25
N MET A 23 -0.77 4.01 17.39
CA MET A 23 -0.73 3.10 18.54
C MET A 23 -1.83 2.05 18.42
N LEU A 24 -1.58 0.83 18.93
CA LEU A 24 -2.54 -0.29 18.86
C LEU A 24 -3.93 0.06 19.41
N GLN A 25 -3.98 0.93 20.42
CA GLN A 25 -5.21 1.42 21.06
C GLN A 25 -6.11 2.23 20.11
N ASN A 26 -5.54 2.73 19.01
CA ASN A 26 -6.24 3.55 18.02
C ASN A 26 -6.73 2.72 16.82
N CYS A 27 -6.43 1.42 16.78
CA CYS A 27 -6.77 0.53 15.68
C CYS A 27 -8.12 -0.15 15.92
N GLU A 28 -9.01 -0.16 14.92
CA GLU A 28 -10.20 -1.01 14.96
C GLU A 28 -9.79 -2.48 14.77
N ALA A 29 -10.35 -3.39 15.55
CA ALA A 29 -10.15 -4.82 15.34
C ALA A 29 -11.17 -5.34 14.30
N ILE A 30 -10.68 -6.03 13.26
CA ILE A 30 -11.51 -6.70 12.26
C ILE A 30 -11.27 -8.21 12.28
N ILE A 31 -12.28 -8.97 11.86
CA ILE A 31 -12.16 -10.41 11.61
C ILE A 31 -11.67 -10.58 10.16
N SER A 32 -10.46 -11.09 9.99
CA SER A 32 -9.93 -11.41 8.66
C SER A 32 -10.57 -12.70 8.13
N PRO A 33 -11.03 -12.74 6.87
CA PRO A 33 -11.52 -13.95 6.21
C PRO A 33 -10.39 -14.90 5.76
N ILE A 34 -9.13 -14.46 5.82
CA ILE A 34 -7.94 -15.25 5.48
C ILE A 34 -6.96 -15.26 6.65
N GLU A 35 -6.15 -16.31 6.73
CA GLU A 35 -5.08 -16.42 7.71
C GLU A 35 -3.88 -15.54 7.33
N ASP A 36 -2.91 -15.43 8.24
CA ASP A 36 -1.59 -14.91 7.92
C ASP A 36 -1.52 -13.42 7.51
N VAL A 37 -2.51 -12.63 7.92
CA VAL A 37 -2.61 -11.18 7.73
C VAL A 37 -2.07 -10.43 8.95
N ASP A 38 -1.21 -9.45 8.71
CA ASP A 38 -0.67 -8.60 9.77
C ASP A 38 -1.61 -7.42 10.07
N PHE A 39 -2.03 -6.71 9.02
CA PHE A 39 -2.80 -5.48 9.14
C PHE A 39 -3.89 -5.36 8.08
N ALA A 40 -4.84 -4.46 8.32
CA ALA A 40 -5.73 -3.93 7.30
C ALA A 40 -5.54 -2.43 7.17
N ILE A 41 -5.70 -1.88 5.96
CA ILE A 41 -5.73 -0.43 5.72
C ILE A 41 -6.87 -0.07 4.77
N THR A 42 -7.34 1.18 4.85
CA THR A 42 -8.33 1.71 3.91
C THR A 42 -7.63 2.40 2.75
N VAL A 43 -8.05 2.09 1.53
CA VAL A 43 -7.54 2.69 0.29
C VAL A 43 -8.30 3.99 0.02
N TYR A 44 -7.58 5.07 -0.34
CA TYR A 44 -8.18 6.32 -0.77
C TYR A 44 -7.62 6.79 -2.12
N GLY A 45 -8.50 7.38 -2.92
CA GLY A 45 -8.19 7.86 -4.27
C GLY A 45 -8.35 6.78 -5.35
N ASP A 46 -8.30 7.22 -6.61
CA ASP A 46 -8.73 6.39 -7.74
C ASP A 46 -7.59 5.74 -8.52
N SER A 47 -6.34 5.99 -8.12
CA SER A 47 -5.16 5.54 -8.86
C SER A 47 -5.02 4.02 -8.99
N MET A 48 -5.71 3.27 -8.13
CA MET A 48 -5.73 1.80 -8.14
C MET A 48 -7.12 1.23 -8.45
N ALA A 49 -8.08 2.09 -8.85
CA ALA A 49 -9.39 1.65 -9.30
C ALA A 49 -9.34 1.12 -10.74
N PRO A 50 -10.24 0.21 -11.13
CA PRO A 50 -11.37 -0.34 -10.35
C PRO A 50 -11.02 -1.46 -9.35
N GLU A 51 -9.82 -2.03 -9.40
CA GLU A 51 -9.42 -3.21 -8.62
C GLU A 51 -9.35 -2.93 -7.11
N TYR A 52 -8.91 -1.73 -6.75
CA TYR A 52 -8.84 -1.22 -5.39
C TYR A 52 -9.54 0.14 -5.31
N PRO A 53 -10.87 0.16 -5.28
CA PRO A 53 -11.62 1.41 -5.28
C PRO A 53 -11.44 2.17 -3.95
N SER A 54 -11.57 3.49 -4.01
CA SER A 54 -11.53 4.33 -2.82
C SER A 54 -12.60 3.92 -1.81
N GLY A 55 -12.22 3.80 -0.54
CA GLY A 55 -13.06 3.29 0.55
C GLY A 55 -12.99 1.78 0.76
N SER A 56 -12.34 1.02 -0.13
CA SER A 56 -12.09 -0.41 0.10
C SER A 56 -11.07 -0.63 1.22
N ARG A 57 -11.16 -1.79 1.88
CA ARG A 57 -10.20 -2.24 2.89
C ARG A 57 -9.32 -3.33 2.31
N ILE A 58 -8.01 -3.17 2.38
CA ILE A 58 -7.06 -4.19 1.94
C ILE A 58 -6.38 -4.87 3.13
N LEU A 59 -6.18 -6.17 3.02
CA LEU A 59 -5.48 -7.01 4.00
C LEU A 59 -4.05 -7.20 3.55
N ILE A 60 -3.10 -6.93 4.44
CA ILE A 60 -1.68 -6.82 4.09
C ILE A 60 -0.80 -7.64 5.03
N LYS A 61 0.28 -8.17 4.47
CA LYS A 61 1.31 -8.93 5.20
C LYS A 61 2.68 -8.34 4.94
N LYS A 62 3.45 -8.07 5.99
CA LYS A 62 4.80 -7.54 5.90
C LYS A 62 5.71 -8.57 5.23
N ILE A 63 6.55 -8.10 4.30
CA ILE A 63 7.57 -8.94 3.65
C ILE A 63 8.95 -8.32 3.83
N ASN A 64 9.99 -9.10 3.56
CA ASN A 64 11.35 -8.59 3.44
C ASN A 64 11.69 -8.37 1.95
N PRO A 65 11.69 -7.12 1.46
CA PRO A 65 11.94 -6.83 0.04
C PRO A 65 13.36 -7.21 -0.43
N ASN A 66 14.32 -7.37 0.49
CA ASN A 66 15.68 -7.80 0.14
C ASN A 66 15.77 -9.28 -0.23
N ILE A 67 14.78 -10.08 0.17
CA ILE A 67 14.74 -11.51 -0.17
C ILE A 67 14.01 -11.70 -1.49
N PHE A 68 12.81 -11.13 -1.59
CA PHE A 68 11.96 -11.35 -2.75
C PHE A 68 10.84 -10.30 -2.84
N ILE A 69 10.62 -9.80 -4.05
CA ILE A 69 9.41 -9.07 -4.44
C ILE A 69 8.80 -9.83 -5.62
N ASP A 70 7.55 -10.27 -5.46
CA ASP A 70 6.74 -10.78 -6.55
C ASP A 70 6.25 -9.61 -7.40
N TRP A 71 7.00 -9.29 -8.45
CA TRP A 71 6.76 -8.17 -9.36
C TRP A 71 5.43 -8.28 -10.10
N GLY A 72 4.88 -7.14 -10.50
CA GLY A 72 3.58 -7.06 -11.18
C GLY A 72 2.41 -7.35 -10.23
N LYS A 73 2.61 -7.19 -8.92
CA LYS A 73 1.45 -7.13 -8.02
C LYS A 73 1.54 -6.06 -6.96
N THR A 74 0.42 -5.89 -6.26
CA THR A 74 0.16 -4.73 -5.42
C THR A 74 0.79 -4.85 -4.05
N TYR A 75 1.46 -3.79 -3.64
CA TYR A 75 2.05 -3.64 -2.32
C TYR A 75 1.63 -2.32 -1.70
N VAL A 76 1.82 -2.28 -0.39
CA VAL A 76 1.78 -1.08 0.43
C VAL A 76 3.21 -0.73 0.82
N LEU A 77 3.65 0.49 0.51
CA LEU A 77 4.91 1.06 0.97
C LEU A 77 4.61 2.07 2.06
N ASP A 78 5.19 1.86 3.24
CA ASP A 78 5.16 2.82 4.35
C ASP A 78 6.38 3.74 4.24
N THR A 79 6.17 5.04 4.07
CA THR A 79 7.23 6.03 3.82
C THR A 79 7.06 7.24 4.73
N ALA A 80 8.10 8.08 4.84
CA ALA A 80 8.04 9.36 5.57
C ALA A 80 6.90 10.29 5.10
N ASN A 81 6.50 10.14 3.85
CA ASN A 81 5.51 10.95 3.18
C ASN A 81 4.11 10.33 3.19
N GLY A 82 3.93 9.25 3.96
CA GLY A 82 2.67 8.51 4.04
C GLY A 82 2.73 7.18 3.28
N VAL A 83 1.55 6.61 3.10
CA VAL A 83 1.38 5.23 2.63
C VAL A 83 1.03 5.20 1.15
N ILE A 84 1.78 4.41 0.37
CA ILE A 84 1.62 4.26 -1.08
C ILE A 84 1.07 2.87 -1.38
N VAL A 85 -0.01 2.78 -2.17
CA VAL A 85 -0.58 1.51 -2.66
C VAL A 85 -0.43 1.44 -4.17
N LYS A 86 0.46 0.56 -4.65
CA LYS A 86 0.85 0.49 -6.07
C LYS A 86 1.23 -0.92 -6.49
N GLU A 87 1.12 -1.21 -7.78
CA GLU A 87 1.79 -2.37 -8.37
C GLU A 87 3.29 -2.10 -8.45
N LEU A 88 4.10 -3.02 -7.93
CA LEU A 88 5.56 -2.87 -7.97
C LEU A 88 6.15 -3.57 -9.18
N HIS A 89 7.01 -2.86 -9.90
CA HIS A 89 7.83 -3.39 -10.97
C HIS A 89 9.31 -3.10 -10.73
N GLU A 90 10.14 -3.91 -11.37
CA GLU A 90 11.58 -3.74 -11.35
C GLU A 90 12.01 -2.47 -12.11
N CYS A 91 12.90 -1.68 -11.52
CA CYS A 91 13.59 -0.59 -12.19
C CYS A 91 14.82 -1.13 -12.93
N LYS A 92 14.73 -1.30 -14.25
CA LYS A 92 15.86 -1.78 -15.07
C LYS A 92 17.04 -0.81 -14.98
N GLY A 93 18.19 -1.32 -14.53
CA GLY A 93 19.43 -0.55 -14.45
C GLY A 93 19.53 0.41 -13.27
N LYS A 94 18.63 0.32 -12.28
CA LYS A 94 18.63 1.17 -11.08
C LYS A 94 18.34 0.34 -9.83
N GLU A 95 19.41 -0.14 -9.20
CA GLU A 95 19.33 -0.98 -8.00
C GLU A 95 18.80 -0.20 -6.80
N GLY A 96 18.06 -0.89 -5.92
CA GLY A 96 17.49 -0.29 -4.71
C GLY A 96 16.26 0.60 -4.96
N TYR A 97 15.71 0.62 -6.18
CA TYR A 97 14.48 1.34 -6.50
C TYR A 97 13.39 0.37 -6.94
N VAL A 98 12.15 0.74 -6.67
CA VAL A 98 10.96 0.08 -7.20
C VAL A 98 10.14 1.06 -8.03
N LYS A 99 9.63 0.59 -9.16
CA LYS A 99 8.69 1.35 -9.97
C LYS A 99 7.29 1.10 -9.45
N CYS A 100 6.60 2.18 -9.12
CA CYS A 100 5.23 2.20 -8.66
C CYS A 100 4.31 2.46 -9.85
N HIS A 101 3.53 1.46 -10.23
CA HIS A 101 2.55 1.53 -11.31
C HIS A 101 1.13 1.61 -10.76
N SER A 102 0.32 2.46 -11.39
CA SER A 102 -1.10 2.61 -11.11
C SER A 102 -1.91 1.69 -12.02
N VAL A 103 -2.81 0.89 -11.45
CA VAL A 103 -3.69 0.01 -12.26
C VAL A 103 -4.70 0.83 -13.06
N ASN A 104 -5.07 2.02 -12.56
CA ASN A 104 -5.94 2.93 -13.31
C ASN A 104 -5.19 3.52 -14.52
N PRO A 105 -5.68 3.32 -15.76
CA PRO A 105 -5.00 3.75 -16.98
C PRO A 105 -5.11 5.26 -17.28
N ASP A 106 -5.83 6.04 -16.46
CA ASP A 106 -5.93 7.50 -16.62
C ASP A 106 -4.53 8.15 -16.62
N PRO A 107 -4.15 8.92 -17.66
CA PRO A 107 -2.81 9.51 -17.79
C PRO A 107 -2.35 10.39 -16.62
N LYS A 108 -3.28 10.86 -15.77
CA LYS A 108 -2.90 11.61 -14.56
C LYS A 108 -2.18 10.75 -13.52
N PHE A 109 -2.27 9.43 -13.61
CA PHE A 109 -1.67 8.47 -12.69
C PHE A 109 -0.40 7.85 -13.25
N SER A 110 0.55 8.70 -13.65
CA SER A 110 1.85 8.28 -14.15
C SER A 110 2.64 7.44 -13.16
N ASP A 111 3.43 6.52 -13.70
CA ASP A 111 4.41 5.77 -12.92
C ASP A 111 5.43 6.71 -12.26
N PHE A 112 5.90 6.31 -11.10
CA PHE A 112 7.01 6.96 -10.41
C PHE A 112 7.89 5.92 -9.73
N GLU A 113 9.10 6.31 -9.37
CA GLU A 113 10.08 5.42 -8.73
C GLU A 113 10.25 5.80 -7.27
N VAL A 114 10.40 4.80 -6.40
CA VAL A 114 10.64 4.99 -4.97
C VAL A 114 11.93 4.27 -4.58
N PRO A 115 12.88 4.95 -3.92
CA PRO A 115 14.04 4.27 -3.32
C PRO A 115 13.60 3.42 -2.12
N LEU A 116 13.98 2.14 -2.11
CA LEU A 116 13.68 1.22 -0.99
C LEU A 116 14.33 1.67 0.32
N SER A 117 15.38 2.50 0.28
CA SER A 117 16.01 3.08 1.47
C SER A 117 15.09 4.04 2.24
N GLU A 118 14.11 4.64 1.56
CA GLU A 118 13.15 5.59 2.16
C GLU A 118 11.84 4.89 2.58
N VAL A 119 11.80 3.55 2.48
CA VAL A 119 10.62 2.74 2.82
C VAL A 119 10.83 2.06 4.16
N TYR A 120 10.01 2.41 5.15
CA TYR A 120 10.04 1.83 6.50
C TYR A 120 9.46 0.40 6.55
N GLY A 121 8.55 0.08 5.63
CA GLY A 121 7.96 -1.24 5.53
C GLY A 121 7.33 -1.50 4.16
N VAL A 122 7.50 -2.73 3.68
CA VAL A 122 6.86 -3.23 2.46
C VAL A 122 5.87 -4.32 2.85
N TYR A 123 4.63 -4.16 2.43
CA TYR A 123 3.57 -5.11 2.76
C TYR A 123 2.88 -5.59 1.50
N ARG A 124 2.76 -6.90 1.33
CA ARG A 124 2.04 -7.50 0.22
C ARG A 124 0.54 -7.40 0.46
N VAL A 125 -0.20 -6.93 -0.54
CA VAL A 125 -1.67 -7.01 -0.53
C VAL A 125 -2.10 -8.45 -0.81
N LEU A 126 -2.90 -9.01 0.09
CA LEU A 126 -3.42 -10.38 0.02
C LEU A 126 -4.88 -10.42 -0.43
N MET A 127 -5.67 -9.42 -0.03
CA MET A 127 -7.10 -9.36 -0.35
C MET A 127 -7.60 -7.92 -0.33
N CYS A 128 -8.57 -7.61 -1.20
CA CYS A 128 -9.33 -6.36 -1.20
C CYS A 128 -10.79 -6.65 -0.83
N MET A 129 -11.32 -5.90 0.13
CA MET A 129 -12.71 -5.94 0.58
C MET A 129 -13.38 -4.62 0.19
N SER A 130 -14.18 -4.64 -0.89
CA SER A 130 -14.97 -3.49 -1.32
C SER A 130 -16.45 -3.74 -1.07
N ALA A 131 -17.17 -2.71 -0.63
CA ALA A 131 -18.63 -2.72 -0.75
C ALA A 131 -18.99 -2.76 -2.24
N LYS A 132 -19.93 -3.63 -2.61
CA LYS A 132 -20.57 -3.63 -3.92
C LYS A 132 -21.77 -2.71 -3.89
#